data_AF-A0A424L3C7-F1
#
_entry.id   AF-A0A424L3C7-F1
#
_cell.length_a   1.000
_cell.length_b   1.000
_cell.length_c   1.000
_cell.angle_alpha   90.00
_cell.angle_beta   90.00
_cell.angle_gamma   90.00
#
_symmetry.space_group_name_H-M   'P 1'
#
loop_
_entity.id
_entity.type
_entity.pdbx_description
1 polymer ?
#
loop_
_entity_poly.entity_id
_entity_poly.type
_entity_poly.pdbx_seq_one_letter_code
_entity_poly.pdbx_strand_id
1 'polypeptide(L)'
;MNFLILSKSSLKLPFHYQYASVFWVTSLATLEVWGPLNQLSAEKVAANAKYKALLNVEALTSADTRKGREMYESQCRVCHKMYGSGGILDPDITGSNRTNIDYLLSNILDPSAEIQDDYKIVMVTTRDGRTYVGNIASENERTLTLRVVGQDSVLISKSNIQSREGSKLSMMPEGIFANLTDQEVLNLVAYFTTARKEDH
;
A
#
# COMPACT_ATOMS: atom_id res chain seq x y z
N MET A 1 63.02 -21.69 -62.68
CA MET A 1 63.07 -20.50 -63.55
C MET A 1 61.97 -19.54 -63.14
N ASN A 2 62.35 -18.30 -62.83
CA ASN A 2 61.62 -17.01 -62.92
C ASN A 2 60.19 -16.91 -62.35
N PHE A 3 59.98 -16.07 -61.31
CA PHE A 3 59.65 -14.62 -61.36
C PHE A 3 58.26 -14.37 -61.97
N LEU A 4 57.35 -13.50 -61.52
CA LEU A 4 57.11 -12.59 -60.38
C LEU A 4 55.82 -11.80 -60.82
N ILE A 5 55.27 -10.92 -59.96
CA ILE A 5 54.39 -9.77 -60.28
C ILE A 5 52.87 -10.08 -60.17
N LEU A 6 52.23 -9.75 -59.04
CA LEU A 6 51.67 -8.45 -58.60
C LEU A 6 50.40 -8.02 -59.37
N SER A 7 49.31 -7.73 -58.65
CA SER A 7 48.85 -6.35 -58.42
C SER A 7 47.39 -6.26 -57.96
N LYS A 8 47.19 -5.34 -57.01
CA LYS A 8 45.99 -4.78 -56.39
C LYS A 8 44.81 -4.50 -57.34
N SER A 9 43.57 -4.47 -56.81
CA SER A 9 42.76 -3.23 -56.61
C SER A 9 41.26 -3.49 -56.37
N SER A 10 40.77 -2.97 -55.23
CA SER A 10 39.58 -2.12 -55.05
C SER A 10 38.15 -2.56 -55.48
N LEU A 11 37.31 -2.73 -54.45
CA LEU A 11 36.01 -2.07 -54.20
C LEU A 11 34.92 -2.11 -55.30
N LYS A 12 33.78 -2.74 -54.97
CA LYS A 12 32.40 -2.31 -55.29
C LYS A 12 31.35 -3.27 -54.69
N LEU A 13 30.63 -2.81 -53.67
CA LEU A 13 29.34 -3.37 -53.26
C LEU A 13 28.22 -2.50 -53.87
N PRO A 14 27.15 -3.11 -54.42
CA PRO A 14 25.89 -2.39 -54.58
C PRO A 14 24.69 -3.08 -53.90
N PHE A 15 23.91 -2.25 -53.21
CA PHE A 15 22.43 -2.12 -53.21
C PHE A 15 21.56 -3.38 -53.00
N HIS A 16 20.91 -3.51 -51.83
CA HIS A 16 19.55 -3.04 -51.47
C HIS A 16 18.45 -4.06 -51.76
N TYR A 17 17.77 -4.55 -50.71
CA TYR A 17 16.32 -4.77 -50.71
C TYR A 17 15.75 -4.61 -49.30
N GLN A 18 14.57 -4.01 -49.26
CA GLN A 18 13.95 -3.28 -48.17
C GLN A 18 12.64 -3.98 -47.80
N TYR A 19 12.36 -4.18 -46.51
CA TYR A 19 10.98 -4.33 -46.02
C TYR A 19 10.86 -3.69 -44.62
N ALA A 20 10.26 -2.51 -44.61
CA ALA A 20 9.63 -1.91 -43.45
C ALA A 20 8.17 -2.36 -43.42
N SER A 21 7.69 -2.85 -42.28
CA SER A 21 6.27 -3.06 -42.01
C SER A 21 5.87 -2.15 -40.86
N VAL A 22 4.97 -1.23 -41.21
CA VAL A 22 4.36 -0.19 -40.38
C VAL A 22 3.35 -0.84 -39.43
N PHE A 23 3.54 -0.68 -38.13
CA PHE A 23 2.48 -0.95 -37.15
C PHE A 23 1.70 0.34 -36.91
N TRP A 24 0.38 0.24 -37.14
CA TRP A 24 -0.59 1.32 -37.02
C TRP A 24 -0.68 1.84 -35.58
N VAL A 25 -0.44 3.13 -35.42
CA VAL A 25 -0.82 3.89 -34.23
C VAL A 25 -2.27 4.32 -34.41
N THR A 26 -3.17 3.79 -33.58
CA THR A 26 -4.47 4.41 -33.33
C THR A 26 -4.48 4.97 -31.91
N SER A 27 -4.63 6.29 -31.85
CA SER A 27 -4.54 7.17 -30.70
C SER A 27 -5.59 6.99 -29.61
N LEU A 28 -5.12 7.22 -28.38
CA LEU A 28 -5.72 8.00 -27.28
C LEU A 28 -7.17 7.74 -26.87
N ALA A 29 -7.34 6.97 -25.80
CA ALA A 29 -8.18 7.35 -24.66
C ALA A 29 -7.86 6.46 -23.44
N THR A 30 -6.86 6.85 -22.64
CA THR A 30 -6.77 6.45 -21.23
C THR A 30 -6.08 7.56 -20.45
N LEU A 31 -6.81 8.65 -20.24
CA LEU A 31 -6.61 9.46 -19.05
C LEU A 31 -7.77 9.12 -18.11
N GLU A 32 -7.49 8.31 -17.10
CA GLU A 32 -8.08 8.50 -15.77
C GLU A 32 -7.20 7.84 -14.70
N VAL A 33 -6.22 8.64 -14.28
CA VAL A 33 -5.67 8.82 -12.92
C VAL A 33 -6.02 7.71 -11.92
N TRP A 34 -5.16 6.70 -11.84
CA TRP A 34 -4.86 5.99 -10.59
C TRP A 34 -3.33 5.81 -10.55
N GLY A 35 -2.71 6.09 -9.40
CA GLY A 35 -1.26 6.16 -9.20
C GLY A 35 -0.49 4.87 -9.58
N PRO A 36 0.85 4.89 -9.54
CA PRO A 36 1.66 3.87 -10.19
C PRO A 36 1.52 2.51 -9.49
N LEU A 37 0.75 1.60 -10.10
CA LEU A 37 1.00 0.16 -9.99
C LEU A 37 2.44 -0.21 -10.42
N ASN A 38 3.19 0.74 -10.99
CA ASN A 38 4.58 0.61 -11.42
C ASN A 38 5.62 0.46 -10.29
N GLN A 39 5.23 0.43 -9.01
CA GLN A 39 6.16 0.18 -7.88
C GLN A 39 5.84 -1.08 -7.06
N LEU A 40 4.81 -1.85 -7.43
CA LEU A 40 4.52 -3.10 -6.74
C LEU A 40 5.55 -4.16 -7.14
N SER A 41 6.06 -4.90 -6.16
CA SER A 41 6.84 -6.12 -6.45
C SER A 41 5.99 -7.08 -7.26
N ALA A 42 6.62 -7.96 -8.05
CA ALA A 42 5.89 -8.98 -8.82
C ALA A 42 4.94 -9.82 -7.93
N GLU A 43 5.31 -10.02 -6.68
CA GLU A 43 4.48 -10.67 -5.65
C GLU A 43 3.23 -9.85 -5.30
N LYS A 44 3.37 -8.54 -5.04
CA LYS A 44 2.23 -7.65 -4.76
C LYS A 44 1.29 -7.55 -5.96
N VAL A 45 1.82 -7.57 -7.20
CA VAL A 45 1.01 -7.61 -8.43
C VAL A 45 0.22 -8.92 -8.54
N ALA A 46 0.87 -10.07 -8.30
CA ALA A 46 0.21 -11.37 -8.31
C ALA A 46 -0.87 -11.48 -7.22
N ALA A 47 -0.58 -10.99 -6.01
CA ALA A 47 -1.53 -10.92 -4.91
C ALA A 47 -2.73 -10.04 -5.25
N ASN A 48 -2.50 -8.86 -5.84
CA ASN A 48 -3.58 -7.98 -6.28
C ASN A 48 -4.50 -8.69 -7.29
N ALA A 49 -3.93 -9.32 -8.32
CA ALA A 49 -4.70 -10.07 -9.30
C ALA A 49 -5.51 -11.22 -8.67
N LYS A 50 -4.88 -12.00 -7.77
CA LYS A 50 -5.55 -13.07 -7.01
C LYS A 50 -6.75 -12.52 -6.24
N TYR A 51 -6.56 -11.50 -5.42
CA TYR A 51 -7.62 -11.00 -4.55
C TYR A 51 -8.70 -10.25 -5.32
N LYS A 52 -8.39 -9.59 -6.44
CA LYS A 52 -9.43 -9.02 -7.32
C LYS A 52 -10.35 -10.10 -7.90
N ALA A 53 -9.81 -11.25 -8.28
CA ALA A 53 -10.63 -12.37 -8.77
C ALA A 53 -11.48 -12.99 -7.65
N LEU A 54 -10.91 -13.11 -6.45
CA LEU A 54 -11.59 -13.65 -5.27
C LEU A 54 -12.75 -12.75 -4.81
N LEU A 55 -12.51 -11.44 -4.71
CA LEU A 55 -13.41 -10.44 -4.11
C LEU A 55 -14.48 -9.93 -5.09
N ASN A 56 -15.16 -10.83 -5.79
CA ASN A 56 -16.29 -10.48 -6.66
C ASN A 56 -17.60 -10.30 -5.86
N VAL A 57 -18.58 -9.64 -6.47
CA VAL A 57 -19.85 -9.27 -5.81
C VAL A 57 -20.62 -10.48 -5.28
N GLU A 58 -20.67 -11.58 -6.04
CA GLU A 58 -21.38 -12.80 -5.64
C GLU A 58 -20.75 -13.44 -4.40
N ALA A 59 -19.42 -13.56 -4.40
CA ALA A 59 -18.66 -14.13 -3.30
C ALA A 59 -18.77 -13.26 -2.03
N LEU A 60 -18.67 -11.93 -2.18
CA LEU A 60 -18.80 -11.00 -1.05
C LEU A 60 -20.21 -11.00 -0.45
N THR A 61 -21.25 -11.13 -1.27
CA THR A 61 -22.64 -11.18 -0.81
C THR A 61 -22.94 -12.46 -0.03
N SER A 62 -22.22 -13.54 -0.32
CA SER A 62 -22.39 -14.85 0.32
C SER A 62 -21.46 -15.08 1.52
N ALA A 63 -20.58 -14.13 1.82
CA ALA A 63 -19.57 -14.25 2.88
C ALA A 63 -20.14 -13.99 4.28
N ASP A 64 -19.48 -14.56 5.29
CA ASP A 64 -19.89 -14.44 6.70
C ASP A 64 -19.31 -13.14 7.31
N THR A 65 -20.11 -12.09 7.32
CA THR A 65 -19.73 -10.77 7.86
C THR A 65 -19.50 -10.78 9.36
N ARG A 66 -20.09 -11.71 10.12
CA ARG A 66 -19.88 -11.86 11.56
C ARG A 66 -18.47 -12.38 11.84
N LYS A 67 -18.01 -13.41 11.11
CA LYS A 67 -16.61 -13.83 11.14
C LYS A 67 -15.67 -12.72 10.67
N GLY A 68 -16.06 -11.98 9.63
CA GLY A 68 -15.32 -10.81 9.17
C GLY A 68 -15.13 -9.74 10.24
N ARG A 69 -16.16 -9.49 11.04
CA ARG A 69 -16.10 -8.59 12.20
C ARG A 69 -15.09 -9.08 13.25
N GLU A 70 -15.17 -10.35 13.64
CA GLU A 70 -14.23 -10.94 14.62
C GLU A 70 -12.77 -10.77 14.17
N MET A 71 -12.52 -10.97 12.87
CA MET A 71 -11.21 -10.76 12.27
C MET A 71 -10.79 -9.28 12.31
N TYR A 72 -11.68 -8.36 11.90
CA TYR A 72 -11.43 -6.92 12.01
C TYR A 72 -11.08 -6.51 13.45
N GLU A 73 -11.81 -7.03 14.44
CA GLU A 73 -11.59 -6.74 15.85
C GLU A 73 -10.21 -7.17 16.35
N SER A 74 -9.65 -8.24 15.78
CA SER A 74 -8.34 -8.78 16.14
C SER A 74 -7.16 -8.15 15.39
N GLN A 75 -7.35 -7.77 14.12
CA GLN A 75 -6.25 -7.35 13.23
C GLN A 75 -6.21 -5.85 12.97
N CYS A 76 -7.38 -5.24 12.75
CA CYS A 76 -7.45 -3.87 12.22
C CYS A 76 -7.88 -2.86 13.28
N ARG A 77 -8.77 -3.27 14.20
CA ARG A 77 -9.32 -2.42 15.27
C ARG A 77 -8.26 -1.87 16.22
N VAL A 78 -7.10 -2.52 16.32
CA VAL A 78 -5.98 -2.06 17.15
C VAL A 78 -5.54 -0.65 16.74
N CYS A 79 -5.53 -0.36 15.44
CA CYS A 79 -5.06 0.91 14.90
C CYS A 79 -6.19 1.76 14.33
N HIS A 80 -7.15 1.14 13.64
CA HIS A 80 -8.25 1.83 12.97
C HIS A 80 -9.50 1.91 13.83
N LYS A 81 -10.22 3.02 13.67
CA LYS A 81 -11.60 3.15 14.11
C LYS A 81 -12.55 2.72 12.99
N MET A 82 -13.65 2.07 13.36
CA MET A 82 -14.78 1.81 12.48
C MET A 82 -16.06 1.77 13.32
N TYR A 83 -17.12 2.40 12.82
CA TYR A 83 -18.40 2.55 13.53
C TYR A 83 -18.23 3.11 14.95
N GLY A 84 -17.32 4.07 15.12
CA GLY A 84 -17.05 4.72 16.39
C GLY A 84 -16.19 3.94 17.38
N SER A 85 -15.72 2.72 17.04
CA SER A 85 -14.89 1.89 17.93
C SER A 85 -13.56 1.52 17.29
N GLY A 86 -12.50 1.48 18.10
CA GLY A 86 -11.16 1.06 17.70
C GLY A 86 -10.07 2.05 18.04
N GLY A 87 -8.89 1.83 17.48
CA GLY A 87 -7.70 2.65 17.68
C GLY A 87 -7.85 4.05 17.09
N ILE A 88 -6.99 4.95 17.55
CA ILE A 88 -6.88 6.32 17.07
C ILE A 88 -5.55 6.59 16.34
N LEU A 89 -4.73 5.54 16.17
CA LEU A 89 -3.43 5.67 15.53
C LEU A 89 -3.62 6.00 14.05
N ASP A 90 -4.52 5.29 13.39
CA ASP A 90 -4.77 5.37 11.95
C ASP A 90 -6.18 5.91 11.64
N PRO A 91 -6.48 6.26 10.38
CA PRO A 91 -7.76 6.87 10.01
C PRO A 91 -8.97 6.04 10.44
N ASP A 92 -10.08 6.72 10.73
CA ASP A 92 -11.38 6.08 10.80
C ASP A 92 -11.76 5.58 9.39
N ILE A 93 -12.06 4.28 9.27
CA ILE A 93 -12.36 3.64 7.99
C ILE A 93 -13.85 3.58 7.67
N THR A 94 -14.73 4.05 8.56
CA THR A 94 -16.20 3.96 8.40
C THR A 94 -16.68 4.52 7.04
N GLY A 95 -16.06 5.62 6.57
CA GLY A 95 -16.37 6.29 5.30
C GLY A 95 -15.26 6.26 4.24
N SER A 96 -14.18 5.50 4.45
CA SER A 96 -12.93 5.60 3.67
C SER A 96 -12.95 4.78 2.36
N ASN A 97 -13.97 4.96 1.52
CA ASN A 97 -14.12 4.28 0.21
C ASN A 97 -13.87 2.75 0.26
N ARG A 98 -14.11 2.13 1.43
CA ARG A 98 -13.80 0.73 1.75
C ARG A 98 -14.61 -0.29 0.95
N THR A 99 -15.62 0.17 0.20
CA THR A 99 -16.39 -0.62 -0.76
C THR A 99 -15.73 -0.69 -2.14
N ASN A 100 -14.76 0.19 -2.43
CA ASN A 100 -13.96 0.13 -3.65
C ASN A 100 -12.80 -0.86 -3.42
N ILE A 101 -12.90 -2.02 -4.06
CA ILE A 101 -11.94 -3.13 -3.92
C ILE A 101 -10.53 -2.73 -4.38
N ASP A 102 -10.40 -1.92 -5.43
CA ASP A 102 -9.09 -1.48 -5.91
C ASP A 102 -8.39 -0.57 -4.90
N TYR A 103 -9.13 0.37 -4.33
CA TYR A 103 -8.63 1.23 -3.25
C TYR A 103 -8.29 0.44 -1.99
N LEU A 104 -9.16 -0.51 -1.61
CA LEU A 104 -8.93 -1.34 -0.43
C LEU A 104 -7.66 -2.19 -0.58
N LEU A 105 -7.51 -2.86 -1.73
CA LEU A 105 -6.36 -3.71 -1.99
C LEU A 105 -5.06 -2.92 -2.13
N SER A 106 -5.09 -1.69 -2.69
CA SER A 106 -3.88 -0.87 -2.76
C SER A 106 -3.36 -0.52 -1.37
N ASN A 107 -4.26 -0.22 -0.42
CA ASN A 107 -3.87 0.11 0.96
C ASN A 107 -3.44 -1.12 1.76
N ILE A 108 -4.12 -2.27 1.62
CA ILE A 108 -3.79 -3.48 2.38
C ILE A 108 -2.53 -4.16 1.87
N LEU A 109 -2.33 -4.23 0.55
CA LEU A 109 -1.19 -4.94 -0.05
C LEU A 109 0.08 -4.10 -0.06
N ASP A 110 -0.05 -2.77 -0.02
CA ASP A 110 1.09 -1.86 0.04
C ASP A 110 0.84 -0.65 0.97
N PRO A 111 0.72 -0.88 2.29
CA PRO A 111 0.36 0.18 3.23
C PRO A 111 1.38 1.31 3.35
N SER A 112 2.61 1.09 2.86
CA SER A 112 3.67 2.10 2.86
C SER A 112 3.77 2.90 1.54
N ALA A 113 2.97 2.57 0.53
CA ALA A 113 2.99 3.26 -0.78
C ALA A 113 2.63 4.74 -0.64
N GLU A 114 1.61 5.03 0.17
CA GLU A 114 1.14 6.37 0.43
C GLU A 114 0.72 6.49 1.90
N ILE A 115 1.51 7.26 2.67
CA ILE A 115 1.24 7.53 4.09
C ILE A 115 0.97 9.03 4.21
N GLN A 116 -0.26 9.40 4.60
CA GLN A 116 -0.57 10.81 4.84
C GLN A 116 0.25 11.34 6.01
N ASP A 117 0.61 12.63 5.97
CA ASP A 117 1.55 13.23 6.93
C ASP A 117 1.11 13.04 8.40
N ASP A 118 -0.19 13.12 8.68
CA ASP A 118 -0.77 12.96 10.02
C ASP A 118 -0.65 11.54 10.58
N TYR A 119 -0.37 10.54 9.74
CA TYR A 119 -0.24 9.13 10.12
C TYR A 119 1.20 8.62 9.98
N LYS A 120 2.15 9.49 9.61
CA LYS A 120 3.57 9.13 9.61
C LYS A 120 4.05 8.84 11.02
N ILE A 121 4.68 7.69 11.15
CA ILE A 121 5.19 7.22 12.43
C ILE A 121 6.50 7.91 12.76
N VAL A 122 6.62 8.32 14.00
CA VAL A 122 7.83 8.86 14.59
C VAL A 122 8.23 8.03 15.80
N MET A 123 9.53 7.83 15.95
CA MET A 123 10.15 7.35 17.17
C MET A 123 10.68 8.56 17.94
N VAL A 124 10.26 8.73 19.18
CA VAL A 124 10.69 9.81 20.06
C VAL A 124 11.38 9.21 21.26
N THR A 125 12.68 9.48 21.40
CA THR A 125 13.44 9.12 22.60
C THR A 125 13.56 10.34 23.49
N THR A 126 13.18 10.19 24.76
CA THR A 126 13.23 11.26 25.76
C THR A 126 14.52 11.20 26.57
N ARG A 127 14.91 12.34 27.16
CA ARG A 127 16.13 12.48 27.97
C ARG A 127 16.15 11.63 29.24
N ASP A 128 14.98 11.18 29.69
CA ASP A 128 14.83 10.23 30.81
C ASP A 128 14.96 8.76 30.38
N GLY A 129 15.26 8.49 29.11
CA GLY A 129 15.53 7.16 28.56
C GLY A 129 14.30 6.41 28.05
N ARG A 130 13.11 7.01 28.02
CA ARG A 130 11.92 6.37 27.43
C ARG A 130 11.90 6.54 25.92
N THR A 131 11.35 5.55 25.21
CA THR A 131 11.13 5.60 23.77
C THR A 131 9.64 5.40 23.48
N TYR A 132 9.09 6.30 22.68
CA TYR A 132 7.72 6.24 22.20
C TYR A 132 7.70 6.06 20.70
N VAL A 133 6.78 5.24 20.20
CA VAL A 133 6.55 5.01 18.77
C VAL A 133 5.09 5.27 18.46
N GLY A 134 4.81 6.15 17.52
CA GLY A 134 3.45 6.56 17.19
C GLY A 134 3.38 7.69 16.18
N ASN A 135 2.20 8.25 15.92
CA ASN A 135 2.04 9.44 15.08
C ASN A 135 1.74 10.70 15.92
N ILE A 136 1.98 11.86 15.33
CA ILE A 136 1.81 13.14 16.01
C ILE A 136 0.35 13.58 15.88
N ALA A 137 -0.33 13.65 17.02
CA ALA A 137 -1.70 14.16 17.09
C ALA A 137 -1.74 15.69 16.99
N SER A 138 -0.78 16.36 17.63
CA SER A 138 -0.64 17.81 17.62
C SER A 138 0.75 18.20 18.08
N GLU A 139 1.23 19.34 17.60
CA GLU A 139 2.53 19.90 18.00
C GLU A 139 2.40 21.42 18.10
N ASN A 140 2.92 21.99 19.18
CA ASN A 140 3.08 23.44 19.34
C ASN A 140 4.54 23.78 19.67
N GLU A 141 4.81 25.03 20.07
CA GLU A 141 6.17 25.48 20.38
C GLU A 141 6.83 24.73 21.55
N ARG A 142 6.04 24.24 22.52
CA ARG A 142 6.54 23.67 23.77
C ARG A 142 6.30 22.16 23.90
N THR A 143 5.25 21.65 23.27
CA THR A 143 4.77 20.28 23.50
C THR A 143 4.45 19.56 22.21
N LEU A 144 4.63 18.24 22.22
CA LEU A 144 4.25 17.30 21.19
C LEU A 144 3.29 16.27 21.82
N THR A 145 2.12 16.09 21.22
CA THR A 145 1.16 15.05 21.58
C THR A 145 1.30 13.89 20.63
N LEU A 146 1.66 12.72 21.14
CA LEU A 146 1.88 11.51 20.35
C LEU A 146 0.76 10.50 20.62
N ARG A 147 0.10 9.98 19.58
CA ARG A 147 -0.78 8.81 19.74
C ARG A 147 0.09 7.57 19.69
N VAL A 148 -0.03 6.72 20.69
CA VAL A 148 0.76 5.50 20.83
C VAL A 148 -0.20 4.32 20.87
N VAL A 149 0.19 3.20 20.23
CA VAL A 149 -0.64 2.00 20.20
C VAL A 149 -0.86 1.47 21.62
N GLY A 150 -2.11 1.11 21.93
CA GLY A 150 -2.46 0.43 23.19
C GLY A 150 -2.52 1.33 24.42
N GLN A 151 -2.37 2.65 24.28
CA GLN A 151 -2.47 3.58 25.39
C GLN A 151 -3.04 4.94 24.96
N ASP A 152 -3.36 5.78 25.94
CA ASP A 152 -3.75 7.16 25.69
C ASP A 152 -2.60 7.97 25.06
N SER A 153 -2.97 9.07 24.43
CA SER A 153 -1.98 9.97 23.83
C SER A 153 -1.00 10.52 24.88
N VAL A 154 0.27 10.55 24.53
CA VAL A 154 1.36 10.99 25.42
C VAL A 154 1.71 12.44 25.09
N LEU A 155 1.63 13.32 26.10
CA LEU A 155 2.12 14.70 26.00
C LEU A 155 3.60 14.75 26.40
N ILE A 156 4.46 15.18 25.48
CA ILE A 156 5.90 15.24 25.65
C ILE A 156 6.35 16.71 25.54
N SER A 157 7.04 17.22 26.57
CA SER A 157 7.72 18.51 26.46
C SER A 157 8.87 18.40 25.47
N LYS A 158 8.97 19.34 24.53
CA LYS A 158 10.07 19.36 23.53
C LYS A 158 11.44 19.48 24.18
N SER A 159 11.53 20.13 25.34
CA SER A 159 12.78 20.18 26.13
C SER A 159 13.26 18.79 26.57
N ASN A 160 12.34 17.85 26.74
CA ASN A 160 12.62 16.48 27.18
C ASN A 160 12.89 15.53 26.00
N ILE A 161 12.75 15.97 24.76
CA ILE A 161 13.07 15.16 23.58
C ILE A 161 14.59 15.14 23.41
N GLN A 162 15.16 13.94 23.35
CA GLN A 162 16.56 13.69 23.02
C GLN A 162 16.73 13.52 21.51
N SER A 163 15.90 12.67 20.90
CA SER A 163 15.89 12.46 19.45
C SER A 163 14.47 12.20 18.94
N ARG A 164 14.26 12.49 17.65
CA ARG A 164 13.04 12.21 16.91
C ARG A 164 13.43 11.69 15.53
N GLU A 165 12.92 10.52 15.17
CA GLU A 165 13.21 9.86 13.90
C GLU A 165 11.89 9.50 13.21
N GLY A 166 11.74 9.86 11.94
CA GLY A 166 10.57 9.49 11.14
C GLY A 166 10.76 8.14 10.46
N SER A 167 9.71 7.33 10.43
CA SER A 167 9.65 6.09 9.65
C SER A 167 9.16 6.38 8.24
N LYS A 168 9.73 5.67 7.26
CA LYS A 168 9.17 5.58 5.89
C LYS A 168 8.18 4.43 5.73
N LEU A 169 8.11 3.54 6.73
CA LEU A 169 7.22 2.39 6.76
C LEU A 169 5.97 2.73 7.56
N SER A 170 4.84 2.25 7.06
CA SER A 170 3.57 2.26 7.78
C SER A 170 3.63 1.35 9.01
N MET A 171 2.83 1.67 10.03
CA MET A 171 2.61 0.76 11.16
C MET A 171 1.57 -0.32 10.85
N MET A 172 0.85 -0.20 9.75
CA MET A 172 0.01 -1.29 9.24
C MET A 172 0.89 -2.44 8.75
N PRO A 173 0.72 -3.67 9.26
CA PRO A 173 1.51 -4.83 8.83
C PRO A 173 1.30 -5.16 7.35
N GLU A 174 2.39 -5.50 6.65
CA GLU A 174 2.28 -6.13 5.33
C GLU A 174 1.87 -7.60 5.44
N GLY A 175 1.28 -8.15 4.38
CA GLY A 175 1.00 -9.58 4.30
C GLY A 175 -0.19 -10.07 5.14
N ILE A 176 -1.05 -9.17 5.64
CA ILE A 176 -2.25 -9.55 6.41
C ILE A 176 -3.07 -10.61 5.70
N PHE A 177 -3.35 -10.44 4.40
CA PHE A 177 -4.11 -11.42 3.62
C PHE A 177 -3.35 -12.72 3.34
N ALA A 178 -2.01 -12.68 3.27
CA ALA A 178 -1.22 -13.88 3.02
C ALA A 178 -1.29 -14.88 4.19
N ASN A 179 -1.60 -14.41 5.40
CA ASN A 179 -1.80 -15.23 6.59
C ASN A 179 -3.23 -15.76 6.75
N LEU A 180 -4.11 -15.49 5.80
CA LEU A 180 -5.52 -15.83 5.83
C LEU A 180 -5.87 -16.80 4.70
N THR A 181 -6.82 -17.68 4.98
CA THR A 181 -7.48 -18.47 3.92
C THR A 181 -8.31 -17.56 3.02
N ASP A 182 -8.60 -18.01 1.80
CA ASP A 182 -9.42 -17.24 0.86
C ASP A 182 -10.83 -16.93 1.43
N GLN A 183 -11.40 -17.86 2.21
CA GLN A 183 -12.69 -17.63 2.88
C GLN A 183 -12.60 -16.59 3.99
N GLU A 184 -11.50 -16.57 4.74
CA GLU A 184 -11.25 -15.56 5.77
C GLU A 184 -11.07 -14.16 5.16
N VAL A 185 -10.34 -14.06 4.03
CA VAL A 185 -10.22 -12.81 3.27
C VAL A 185 -11.60 -12.34 2.79
N LEU A 186 -12.41 -13.23 2.22
CA LEU A 186 -13.78 -12.92 1.80
C LEU A 186 -14.63 -12.39 2.94
N ASN A 187 -14.63 -13.07 4.09
CA ASN A 187 -15.39 -12.66 5.27
C ASN A 187 -14.95 -11.28 5.77
N LEU A 188 -13.65 -11.05 5.91
CA LEU A 188 -13.08 -9.78 6.36
C LEU A 188 -13.45 -8.63 5.43
N VAL A 189 -13.28 -8.81 4.12
CA VAL A 189 -13.62 -7.77 3.14
C VAL A 189 -15.12 -7.54 3.05
N ALA A 190 -15.94 -8.60 3.12
CA ALA A 190 -17.39 -8.45 3.17
C ALA A 190 -17.83 -7.63 4.39
N TYR A 191 -17.19 -7.82 5.55
CA TYR A 191 -17.44 -6.94 6.70
C TYR A 191 -17.06 -5.47 6.41
N PHE A 192 -15.98 -5.21 5.66
CA PHE A 192 -15.64 -3.85 5.23
C PHE A 192 -16.63 -3.23 4.26
N THR A 193 -17.52 -3.97 3.62
CA THR A 193 -18.54 -3.38 2.73
C THR A 193 -19.86 -3.08 3.44
N THR A 194 -20.01 -3.49 4.70
CA THR A 194 -21.24 -3.25 5.49
C THR A 194 -21.52 -1.75 5.67
N ALA A 195 -22.78 -1.35 5.81
CA ALA A 195 -23.14 0.05 6.05
C ALA A 195 -23.10 0.43 7.54
N ARG A 196 -23.23 -0.56 8.43
CA ARG A 196 -23.28 -0.40 9.88
C ARG A 196 -22.51 -1.54 10.54
N LYS A 197 -22.23 -1.37 11.83
CA LYS A 197 -21.66 -2.46 12.63
C LYS A 197 -22.60 -3.66 12.60
N GLU A 198 -22.05 -4.84 12.31
CA GLU A 198 -22.79 -6.09 12.46
C GLU A 198 -22.93 -6.40 13.95
N ASP A 199 -24.18 -6.52 14.39
CA ASP A 199 -24.51 -6.89 15.76
C ASP A 199 -24.37 -8.41 15.96
N HIS A 200 -24.49 -8.86 17.21
CA HIS A 200 -24.22 -10.23 17.67
C HIS A 200 -24.87 -11.33 16.82
#